data_AF-A0A920JAY9-F1
#
_entry.id   AF-A0A920JAY9-F1
#
_cell.length_a   1.000
_cell.length_b   1.000
_cell.length_c   1.000
_cell.angle_alpha   90.00
_cell.angle_beta   90.00
_cell.angle_gamma   90.00
#
_symmetry.space_group_name_H-M   'P 1'
#
loop_
_entity.id
_entity.type
_entity.pdbx_description
1 polymer ?
#
loop_
_entity_poly.entity_id
_entity_poly.type
_entity_poly.pdbx_seq_one_letter_code
_entity_poly.pdbx_strand_id
1 'polypeptide(L)'
;MEASKRIEDDLDLVFIDGSHTFESARDDYFSWRDKIRIGGILAIHDIYDSELEGGQAPREIYEKALVEKFELIDRVHSLVALRKLG
;
A
#
# COMPACT_ATOMS: atom_id res chain seq x y z
N MET A 1 -4.28 2.42 -15.53
CA MET A 1 -4.25 3.41 -14.43
C MET A 1 -5.22 4.55 -14.74
N GLU A 2 -6.50 4.36 -14.41
CA GLU A 2 -7.61 5.29 -14.74
C GLU A 2 -8.42 5.73 -13.51
N ALA A 3 -8.47 4.91 -12.46
CA ALA A 3 -9.32 5.17 -11.29
C ALA A 3 -8.79 6.30 -10.40
N SER A 4 -7.50 6.29 -10.05
CA SER A 4 -6.89 7.29 -9.15
C SER A 4 -7.10 8.72 -9.65
N LYS A 5 -7.09 8.93 -10.97
CA LYS A 5 -7.31 10.23 -11.63
C LYS A 5 -8.74 10.76 -11.52
N ARG A 6 -9.72 9.91 -11.20
CA ARG A 6 -11.16 10.24 -11.15
C ARG A 6 -11.71 10.35 -9.74
N ILE A 7 -10.92 9.93 -8.76
CA ILE A 7 -11.25 10.04 -7.35
C ILE A 7 -10.66 11.36 -6.84
N GLU A 8 -11.26 11.97 -5.84
CA GLU A 8 -10.69 13.15 -5.17
C GLU A 8 -9.62 12.72 -4.14
N ASP A 9 -8.92 13.69 -3.56
CA ASP A 9 -7.94 13.44 -2.49
C ASP A 9 -8.66 13.26 -1.14
N ASP A 10 -7.90 13.31 -0.04
CA ASP A 10 -8.38 13.19 1.35
C ASP A 10 -9.09 11.88 1.71
N LEU A 11 -8.67 10.78 1.10
CA LEU A 11 -9.20 9.44 1.36
C LEU A 11 -8.87 8.96 2.77
N ASP A 12 -9.88 8.42 3.46
CA ASP A 12 -9.73 7.77 4.77
C ASP A 12 -9.01 6.43 4.67
N LEU A 13 -9.20 5.71 3.56
CA LEU A 13 -8.69 4.36 3.34
C LEU A 13 -8.37 4.14 1.85
N VAL A 14 -7.21 3.56 1.60
CA VAL A 14 -6.87 2.91 0.32
C VAL A 14 -6.48 1.47 0.62
N PHE A 15 -6.99 0.54 -0.17
CA PHE A 15 -6.64 -0.87 -0.10
C PHE A 15 -6.02 -1.34 -1.42
N ILE A 16 -4.77 -1.76 -1.39
CA ILE A 16 -4.04 -2.29 -2.55
C ILE A 16 -4.06 -3.82 -2.49
N ASP A 17 -4.85 -4.40 -3.39
CA ASP A 17 -5.02 -5.85 -3.61
C ASP A 17 -5.18 -6.12 -5.13
N GLY A 18 -4.32 -5.46 -5.91
CA GLY A 18 -4.34 -5.45 -7.37
C GLY A 18 -3.43 -6.52 -7.99
N SER A 19 -2.62 -6.12 -8.97
CA SER A 19 -1.64 -6.99 -9.62
C SER A 19 -0.38 -7.16 -8.78
N HIS A 20 0.22 -8.35 -8.80
CA HIS A 20 1.43 -8.71 -8.05
C HIS A 20 2.72 -8.61 -8.87
N THR A 21 2.71 -7.86 -9.97
CA THR A 21 3.95 -7.46 -10.64
C THR A 21 4.54 -6.24 -9.95
N PHE A 22 5.88 -6.14 -9.92
CA PHE A 22 6.55 -4.99 -9.32
C PHE A 22 6.15 -3.66 -9.95
N GLU A 23 6.00 -3.62 -11.28
CA GLU A 23 5.56 -2.43 -12.00
C GLU A 23 4.16 -2.00 -11.56
N SER A 24 3.19 -2.91 -11.57
CA SER A 24 1.82 -2.58 -11.17
C SER A 24 1.69 -2.20 -9.69
N ALA A 25 2.37 -2.90 -8.79
CA ALA A 25 2.35 -2.59 -7.36
C ALA A 25 2.90 -1.19 -7.08
N ARG A 26 4.02 -0.82 -7.74
CA ARG A 26 4.60 0.53 -7.66
C ARG A 26 3.64 1.58 -8.21
N ASP A 27 3.09 1.34 -9.40
CA ASP A 27 2.15 2.25 -10.04
C ASP A 27 0.91 2.51 -9.18
N ASP A 28 0.35 1.47 -8.57
CA ASP A 28 -0.74 1.61 -7.61
C ASP A 28 -0.29 2.40 -6.39
N TYR A 29 0.83 2.04 -5.76
CA TYR A 29 1.32 2.76 -4.58
C TYR A 29 1.51 4.26 -4.84
N PHE A 30 2.21 4.64 -5.92
CA PHE A 30 2.45 6.04 -6.25
C PHE A 30 1.18 6.78 -6.68
N SER A 31 0.21 6.08 -7.29
CA SER A 31 -1.06 6.67 -7.70
C SER A 31 -1.98 7.02 -6.54
N TRP A 32 -1.87 6.29 -5.43
CA TRP A 32 -2.84 6.36 -4.34
C TRP A 32 -2.29 6.93 -3.03
N ARG A 33 -1.01 6.75 -2.71
CA ARG A 33 -0.44 7.11 -1.39
C ARG A 33 -0.64 8.58 -1.01
N ASP A 34 -0.54 9.48 -1.99
CA ASP A 34 -0.59 10.92 -1.76
C ASP A 34 -2.04 11.41 -1.55
N LYS A 35 -3.01 10.63 -2.03
CA LYS A 35 -4.44 10.91 -1.91
C LYS A 35 -5.02 10.54 -0.55
N ILE A 36 -4.29 9.75 0.24
CA ILE A 36 -4.70 9.39 1.61
C ILE A 36 -4.47 10.62 2.49
N ARG A 37 -5.46 11.01 3.30
CA ARG A 37 -5.27 12.11 4.26
C ARG A 37 -4.30 11.71 5.37
N ILE A 38 -3.70 12.68 6.04
CA ILE A 38 -2.95 12.41 7.28
C ILE A 38 -3.88 11.72 8.28
N GLY A 39 -3.38 10.65 8.91
CA GLY A 39 -4.15 9.77 9.79
C GLY A 39 -5.06 8.76 9.07
N GLY A 40 -5.15 8.81 7.74
CA GLY A 40 -5.81 7.78 6.93
C GLY A 40 -4.99 6.49 6.83
N ILE A 41 -5.60 5.45 6.29
CA ILE A 41 -5.06 4.09 6.27
C ILE A 41 -4.65 3.68 4.84
N LEU A 42 -3.46 3.12 4.71
CA LEU A 42 -3.04 2.33 3.56
C LEU A 42 -3.02 0.85 3.98
N ALA A 43 -3.89 0.04 3.38
CA ALA A 43 -3.88 -1.40 3.55
C ALA A 43 -3.25 -2.06 2.30
N ILE A 44 -2.39 -3.06 2.52
CA ILE A 44 -1.70 -3.79 1.45
C ILE A 44 -1.82 -5.28 1.74
N HIS A 45 -2.33 -6.04 0.78
CA HIS A 45 -2.50 -7.49 0.89
C HIS A 45 -1.32 -8.26 0.26
N ASP A 46 -1.26 -9.57 0.50
CA ASP A 46 -0.23 -10.47 -0.06
C ASP A 46 1.23 -10.11 0.27
N ILE A 47 1.47 -9.70 1.52
CA ILE A 47 2.83 -9.53 2.04
C ILE A 47 3.33 -10.84 2.65
N TYR A 48 4.40 -11.35 2.05
CA TYR A 48 5.11 -12.58 2.45
C TYR A 48 6.51 -12.25 2.96
N ASP A 49 7.04 -13.06 3.89
CA ASP A 49 8.34 -12.79 4.51
C ASP A 49 9.53 -13.34 3.71
N SER A 50 9.26 -14.18 2.72
CA SER A 50 10.25 -14.66 1.76
C SER A 50 9.64 -15.01 0.41
N GLU A 51 10.48 -15.11 -0.62
CA GLU A 51 10.10 -15.59 -1.96
C GLU A 51 9.54 -17.02 -1.98
N LEU A 52 9.86 -17.83 -0.95
CA LEU A 52 9.34 -19.19 -0.81
C LEU A 52 7.86 -19.21 -0.39
N GLU A 53 7.42 -18.18 0.33
CA GLU A 53 6.04 -18.04 0.80
C GLU A 53 5.14 -17.36 -0.22
N GLY A 54 5.70 -16.43 -1.02
CA GLY A 54 4.98 -15.77 -2.10
C GLY A 54 5.75 -14.66 -2.80
N GLY A 55 5.10 -14.06 -3.79
CA GLY A 55 5.66 -12.95 -4.57
C GLY A 55 5.98 -11.73 -3.70
N GLN A 56 7.00 -10.97 -4.09
CA GLN A 56 7.56 -9.90 -3.26
C GLN A 56 7.15 -8.48 -3.68
N ALA A 57 6.32 -8.34 -4.72
CA ALA A 57 5.88 -7.02 -5.19
C ALA A 57 5.08 -6.22 -4.13
N PRO A 58 4.10 -6.80 -3.41
CA PRO A 58 3.43 -6.08 -2.32
C PRO A 58 4.35 -5.77 -1.14
N ARG A 59 5.30 -6.67 -0.85
CA ARG A 59 6.32 -6.43 0.18
C ARG A 59 7.16 -5.20 -0.11
N GLU A 60 7.58 -5.00 -1.36
CA GLU A 60 8.39 -3.84 -1.75
C GLU A 60 7.68 -2.52 -1.42
N ILE A 61 6.41 -2.39 -1.77
CA ILE A 61 5.65 -1.15 -1.50
C ILE A 61 5.32 -0.97 -0.01
N TYR A 62 5.17 -2.07 0.74
CA TYR A 62 5.06 -2.03 2.20
C TYR A 62 6.34 -1.50 2.86
N GLU A 63 7.50 -2.07 2.52
CA GLU A 63 8.78 -1.63 3.05
C GLU A 63 9.07 -0.17 2.66
N LYS A 64 8.70 0.21 1.43
CA LYS A 64 8.78 1.59 0.96
C LYS A 64 7.90 2.54 1.77
N ALA A 65 6.67 2.14 2.11
CA ALA A 65 5.78 2.96 2.91
C ALA A 65 6.35 3.21 4.31
N LEU A 66 6.96 2.18 4.94
CA LEU A 66 7.56 2.29 6.28
C LEU A 66 8.77 3.23 6.34
N VAL A 67 9.55 3.38 5.26
CA VAL A 67 10.65 4.36 5.20
C VAL A 67 10.18 5.76 4.84
N GLU A 68 8.94 5.90 4.40
CA GLU A 68 8.31 7.18 4.08
C GLU A 68 7.45 7.65 5.27
N LYS A 69 6.27 8.23 5.01
CA LYS A 69 5.39 8.81 6.02
C LYS A 69 4.27 7.86 6.39
N PHE A 70 4.58 6.58 6.56
CA PHE A 70 3.63 5.60 7.07
C PHE A 70 4.22 4.80 8.24
N GLU A 71 3.35 4.40 9.17
CA GLU A 71 3.70 3.48 10.25
C GLU A 71 2.75 2.28 10.28
N LEU A 72 3.25 1.13 10.71
CA LEU A 72 2.44 -0.08 10.87
C LEU A 72 1.47 0.09 12.04
N ILE A 73 0.18 -0.13 11.79
CA ILE A 73 -0.86 -0.24 12.81
C ILE A 73 -0.95 -1.69 13.29
N ASP A 74 -1.15 -2.61 12.35
CA ASP A 74 -1.34 -4.04 12.62
C ASP A 74 -1.04 -4.89 11.38
N ARG A 75 -0.76 -6.18 11.60
CA ARG A 75 -0.62 -7.20 10.56
C ARG A 75 -1.47 -8.41 10.93
N VAL A 76 -2.34 -8.82 10.01
CA VAL A 76 -3.15 -10.04 10.13
C VAL A 76 -2.82 -10.93 8.93
N HIS A 77 -2.06 -12.00 9.18
CA HIS A 77 -1.53 -12.87 8.13
C HIS A 77 -0.75 -12.06 7.06
N SER A 78 -1.17 -12.10 5.80
CA SER A 78 -0.53 -11.38 4.69
C SER A 78 -1.02 -9.94 4.53
N LEU A 79 -2.02 -9.50 5.31
CA LEU A 79 -2.56 -8.14 5.27
C LEU A 79 -1.84 -7.24 6.29
N VAL A 80 -1.38 -6.08 5.86
CA VAL A 80 -0.92 -5.00 6.75
C VAL A 80 -1.84 -3.79 6.65
N ALA A 81 -2.01 -3.09 7.76
CA ALA A 81 -2.62 -1.77 7.81
C ALA A 81 -1.58 -0.74 8.27
N LEU A 82 -1.42 0.33 7.51
CA LEU A 82 -0.48 1.41 7.76
C LEU A 82 -1.21 2.73 7.97
N ARG A 83 -0.77 3.56 8.93
CA ARG A 83 -1.29 4.92 9.14
C ARG A 83 -0.39 5.94 8.44
N LYS A 84 -0.98 6.85 7.68
CA LYS A 84 -0.25 8.00 7.09
C LYS A 84 0.06 9.05 8.16
N LEU A 85 1.31 9.51 8.18
CA LEU A 85 1.85 10.45 9.16
C LEU A 85 2.07 11.86 8.62
N GLY A 86 2.23 12.03 7.30
CA GLY A 86 2.56 13.30 6.67
C GLY A 86 2.70 13.20 5.17
#